data_AF-A0A7J8GJ59-F1
#
_entry.id   AF-A0A7J8GJ59-F1
#
_cell.length_a   1.000
_cell.length_b   1.000
_cell.length_c   1.000
_cell.angle_alpha   90.00
_cell.angle_beta   90.00
_cell.angle_gamma   90.00
#
_symmetry.space_group_name_H-M   'P 1'
#
loop_
_entity.id
_entity.type
_entity.pdbx_description
1 polymer ?
#
loop_
_entity_poly.entity_id
_entity_poly.type
_entity_poly.pdbx_seq_one_letter_code
_entity_poly.pdbx_strand_id
1 'polypeptide(L)'
;MHLLSKKIFFNSLSLHASKLIDKVELPPPDLGPSSALNQTLMLLREVLASHDSSVVPLDARQADFVQVLSCVLDPLLQMCTVSASNLGTADMATFMVNSLYMMKTTLALFEFTDRRLEMLQFQIEAHLDTLINEQASYVLTRVGLSYIYNTIQQHKPEQGSLANFPNLDSVALKAAMVQFDRYLSAPDNLLMPQLNFLLSATVKEQIIKQSTELVCRAYGEVYAAVMNPVNEYKDPESILYRSPQQVQTLLT
;
A
#
# COMPACT_ATOMS: atom_id res chain seq x y z
N MET A 1 -41.20 -11.90 -22.01
CA MET A 1 -40.61 -12.52 -20.80
C MET A 1 -39.16 -12.11 -20.53
N HIS A 2 -38.29 -11.97 -21.54
CA HIS A 2 -36.87 -11.57 -21.34
C HIS A 2 -36.67 -10.19 -20.69
N LEU A 3 -37.44 -9.16 -21.07
CA LEU A 3 -37.27 -7.82 -20.49
C LEU A 3 -37.64 -7.75 -19.00
N LEU A 4 -38.71 -8.44 -18.60
CA LEU A 4 -39.18 -8.49 -17.21
C LEU A 4 -38.21 -9.29 -16.33
N SER A 5 -37.73 -10.45 -16.80
CA SER A 5 -36.74 -11.26 -16.08
C SER A 5 -35.42 -10.51 -15.89
N LYS A 6 -34.92 -9.83 -16.93
CA LYS A 6 -33.76 -8.95 -16.85
C LYS A 6 -33.94 -7.84 -15.82
N LYS A 7 -35.09 -7.16 -15.81
CA LYS A 7 -35.40 -6.11 -14.82
C LYS A 7 -35.45 -6.66 -13.39
N ILE A 8 -36.07 -7.82 -13.18
CA ILE A 8 -36.12 -8.48 -11.87
C ILE A 8 -34.71 -8.84 -11.41
N PHE A 9 -33.89 -9.40 -12.30
CA PHE A 9 -32.50 -9.75 -12.01
C PHE A 9 -31.67 -8.54 -11.54
N PHE A 10 -31.68 -7.44 -12.29
CA PHE A 10 -30.94 -6.24 -11.90
C PHE A 10 -31.47 -5.60 -10.61
N ASN A 11 -32.79 -5.65 -10.38
CA ASN A 11 -33.38 -5.18 -9.12
C ASN A 11 -32.93 -6.04 -7.93
N SER A 12 -32.90 -7.37 -8.09
CA SER A 12 -32.40 -8.30 -7.07
C SER A 12 -30.92 -8.09 -6.78
N LEU A 13 -30.12 -7.88 -7.83
CA LEU A 13 -28.68 -7.62 -7.71
C LEU A 13 -28.42 -6.29 -6.98
N SER A 14 -29.15 -5.24 -7.36
CA SER A 14 -29.08 -3.94 -6.71
C SER A 14 -29.48 -4.04 -5.24
N LEU A 15 -30.55 -4.78 -4.92
CA LEU A 15 -30.99 -4.98 -3.54
C LEU A 15 -29.96 -5.77 -2.71
N HIS A 16 -29.33 -6.80 -3.29
CA HIS A 16 -28.22 -7.52 -2.64
C HIS A 16 -27.07 -6.58 -2.34
N ALA A 17 -26.67 -5.78 -3.34
CA ALA A 17 -25.54 -4.87 -3.22
C ALA A 17 -25.81 -3.73 -2.22
N SER A 18 -27.03 -3.18 -2.15
CA SER A 18 -27.40 -2.16 -1.15
C SER A 18 -27.31 -2.69 0.28
N LYS A 19 -27.71 -3.95 0.52
CA LYS A 19 -27.65 -4.56 1.85
C LYS A 19 -26.24 -4.72 2.40
N LEU A 20 -25.23 -4.79 1.52
CA LEU A 20 -23.82 -4.84 1.93
C LEU A 20 -23.38 -3.56 2.64
N ILE A 21 -23.99 -2.43 2.29
CA ILE A 21 -23.67 -1.10 2.84
C ILE A 21 -24.45 -0.84 4.14
N ASP A 22 -25.64 -1.45 4.31
CA ASP A 22 -26.46 -1.26 5.51
C ASP A 22 -25.83 -1.86 6.77
N LYS A 23 -25.01 -2.91 6.62
CA LYS A 23 -24.30 -3.59 7.72
C LYS A 23 -22.87 -3.91 7.33
N VAL A 24 -22.04 -2.87 7.30
CA VAL A 24 -20.62 -3.04 7.00
C VAL A 24 -19.91 -3.75 8.16
N GLU A 25 -19.36 -4.92 7.87
CA GLU A 25 -18.50 -5.66 8.80
C GLU A 25 -17.16 -4.96 8.96
N LEU A 26 -16.54 -5.07 10.13
CA LEU A 26 -15.15 -4.65 10.31
C LEU A 26 -14.20 -5.56 9.53
N PRO A 27 -13.03 -5.06 9.10
CA PRO A 27 -12.02 -5.89 8.47
C PRO A 27 -11.61 -7.06 9.39
N PRO A 28 -11.38 -8.25 8.83
CA PRO A 28 -10.85 -9.39 9.58
C PRO A 28 -9.51 -9.06 10.27
N PRO A 29 -9.14 -9.75 11.36
CA PRO A 29 -7.87 -9.52 12.07
C PRO A 29 -6.63 -9.76 11.22
N ASP A 30 -6.73 -10.58 10.19
CA ASP A 30 -5.66 -10.85 9.22
C ASP A 30 -5.68 -9.87 8.04
N LEU A 31 -6.49 -8.81 8.09
CA LEU A 31 -6.63 -7.80 7.04
C LEU A 31 -6.93 -8.39 5.66
N GLY A 32 -7.53 -9.58 5.60
CA GLY A 32 -8.00 -10.20 4.37
C GLY A 32 -9.34 -9.63 3.89
N PRO A 33 -9.79 -10.01 2.68
CA PRO A 33 -11.13 -9.71 2.19
C PRO A 33 -12.21 -10.22 3.16
N SER A 34 -13.24 -9.41 3.42
CA SER A 34 -14.34 -9.80 4.31
C SER A 34 -15.14 -10.99 3.75
N SER A 35 -15.89 -11.66 4.63
CA SER A 35 -16.75 -12.78 4.24
C SER A 35 -17.80 -12.36 3.20
N ALA A 36 -18.43 -11.19 3.42
CA ALA A 36 -19.41 -10.60 2.53
C ALA A 36 -18.82 -10.25 1.14
N LEU A 37 -17.57 -9.77 1.10
CA LEU A 37 -16.86 -9.51 -0.16
C LEU A 37 -16.64 -10.81 -0.94
N ASN A 38 -16.09 -11.83 -0.30
CA ASN A 38 -15.83 -13.12 -0.94
C ASN A 38 -17.11 -13.76 -1.50
N GLN A 39 -18.19 -13.80 -0.71
CA GLN A 39 -19.47 -14.36 -1.14
C GLN A 39 -20.06 -13.60 -2.34
N THR A 40 -19.99 -12.26 -2.33
CA THR A 40 -20.54 -11.45 -3.42
C THR A 40 -19.69 -11.57 -4.69
N LEU A 41 -18.36 -11.68 -4.57
CA LEU A 41 -17.49 -11.94 -5.72
C LEU A 41 -17.71 -13.33 -6.32
N MET A 42 -17.99 -14.35 -5.50
CA MET A 42 -18.39 -15.68 -5.99
C MET A 42 -19.69 -15.59 -6.80
N LEU A 43 -20.72 -14.91 -6.27
CA LEU A 43 -21.97 -14.69 -7.00
C LEU A 43 -21.74 -13.93 -8.31
N LEU A 44 -20.92 -12.87 -8.28
CA LEU A 44 -20.58 -12.11 -9.48
C LEU A 44 -19.92 -13.01 -10.53
N ARG A 45 -18.97 -13.86 -10.11
CA ARG A 45 -18.30 -14.82 -11.00
C ARG A 45 -19.30 -15.78 -11.65
N GLU A 46 -20.25 -16.32 -10.90
CA GLU A 46 -21.30 -17.21 -11.43
C GLU A 46 -22.20 -16.49 -12.44
N VAL A 47 -22.61 -15.26 -12.12
CA VAL A 47 -23.39 -14.41 -13.02
C VAL A 47 -22.64 -14.18 -14.33
N LEU A 48 -21.39 -13.74 -14.27
CA LEU A 48 -20.60 -13.44 -15.47
C LEU A 48 -20.34 -14.70 -16.30
N ALA A 49 -20.03 -15.84 -15.68
CA ALA A 49 -19.82 -17.12 -16.37
C ALA A 49 -21.09 -17.62 -17.08
N SER A 50 -22.28 -17.37 -16.53
CA SER A 50 -23.54 -17.74 -17.16
C SER A 50 -23.80 -16.97 -18.47
N HIS A 51 -23.24 -15.76 -18.60
CA HIS A 51 -23.41 -14.92 -19.79
C HIS A 51 -22.53 -15.35 -20.97
N ASP A 52 -21.41 -16.04 -20.74
CA ASP A 52 -20.55 -16.57 -21.81
C ASP A 52 -21.30 -17.56 -22.72
N SER A 53 -22.27 -18.27 -22.14
CA SER A 53 -23.11 -19.25 -22.85
C SER A 53 -24.32 -18.63 -23.58
N SER A 54 -24.48 -17.30 -23.55
CA SER A 54 -25.69 -16.62 -24.04
C SER A 54 -25.64 -16.29 -25.53
N VAL A 55 -26.71 -16.52 -26.28
CA VAL A 55 -26.77 -16.31 -27.75
C VAL A 55 -27.09 -14.84 -28.15
N VAL A 56 -26.93 -13.89 -27.22
CA VAL A 56 -27.15 -12.45 -27.52
C VAL A 56 -26.01 -11.84 -28.34
N PRO A 57 -26.31 -10.80 -29.15
CA PRO A 57 -25.29 -10.03 -29.86
C PRO A 57 -24.21 -9.48 -28.93
N LEU A 58 -22.97 -9.37 -29.43
CA LEU A 58 -21.80 -8.93 -28.65
C LEU A 58 -22.02 -7.57 -27.98
N ASP A 59 -22.55 -6.58 -28.69
CA ASP A 59 -22.78 -5.23 -28.13
C ASP A 59 -23.78 -5.24 -26.96
N ALA A 60 -24.85 -6.04 -27.10
CA ALA A 60 -25.84 -6.20 -26.04
C ALA A 60 -25.26 -6.95 -24.84
N ARG A 61 -24.39 -7.94 -25.07
CA ARG A 61 -23.66 -8.65 -24.02
C ARG A 61 -22.73 -7.72 -23.26
N GLN A 62 -21.95 -6.92 -23.98
CA GLN A 62 -21.02 -5.95 -23.39
C GLN A 62 -21.76 -4.92 -22.52
N ALA A 63 -22.88 -4.36 -23.00
CA ALA A 63 -23.69 -3.41 -22.23
C ALA A 63 -24.21 -4.04 -20.92
N ASP A 64 -24.65 -5.30 -20.98
CA ASP A 64 -25.15 -6.03 -19.81
C ASP A 64 -24.02 -6.30 -18.80
N PHE A 65 -22.83 -6.70 -19.26
CA PHE A 65 -21.64 -6.86 -18.43
C PHE A 65 -21.30 -5.58 -17.68
N VAL A 66 -21.20 -4.46 -18.39
CA VAL A 66 -20.87 -3.16 -17.80
C VAL A 66 -21.90 -2.77 -16.73
N GLN A 67 -23.19 -3.03 -16.98
CA GLN A 67 -24.26 -2.76 -16.02
C GLN A 67 -24.16 -3.66 -14.78
N VAL A 68 -23.93 -4.97 -14.96
CA VAL A 68 -23.76 -5.93 -13.85
C VAL A 68 -22.55 -5.54 -12.99
N LEU A 69 -21.41 -5.29 -13.62
CA LEU A 69 -20.19 -4.90 -12.93
C LEU A 69 -20.39 -3.62 -12.12
N SER A 70 -21.03 -2.61 -12.68
CA SER A 70 -21.27 -1.35 -11.96
C SER A 70 -22.25 -1.54 -10.79
N CYS A 71 -23.28 -2.36 -10.98
CA CYS A 71 -24.26 -2.67 -9.94
C CYS A 71 -23.66 -3.37 -8.71
N VAL A 72 -22.59 -4.14 -8.89
CA VAL A 72 -21.98 -4.96 -7.83
C VAL A 72 -20.67 -4.38 -7.32
N LEU A 73 -19.77 -3.99 -8.23
CA LEU A 73 -18.42 -3.57 -7.88
C LEU A 73 -18.43 -2.24 -7.13
N ASP A 74 -19.27 -1.27 -7.53
CA ASP A 74 -19.30 0.04 -6.89
C ASP A 74 -19.75 -0.06 -5.42
N PRO A 75 -20.82 -0.83 -5.09
CA PRO A 75 -21.18 -1.10 -3.70
C PRO A 75 -20.13 -1.88 -2.91
N LEU A 76 -19.43 -2.84 -3.54
CA LEU A 76 -18.35 -3.57 -2.87
C LEU A 76 -17.16 -2.66 -2.52
N LEU A 77 -16.77 -1.77 -3.43
CA LEU A 77 -15.73 -0.78 -3.19
C LEU A 77 -16.12 0.18 -2.07
N GLN A 78 -17.38 0.63 -2.07
CA GLN A 78 -17.91 1.47 -1.00
C GLN A 78 -17.90 0.74 0.35
N MET A 79 -18.35 -0.52 0.37
CA MET A 79 -18.33 -1.34 1.58
C MET A 79 -16.90 -1.50 2.12
N CYS A 80 -15.91 -1.81 1.28
CA CYS A 80 -14.50 -1.89 1.69
C CYS A 80 -14.01 -0.56 2.28
N THR A 81 -14.29 0.56 1.61
CA THR A 81 -13.89 1.89 2.08
C THR A 81 -14.50 2.21 3.44
N VAL A 82 -15.80 1.94 3.64
CA VAL A 82 -16.48 2.18 4.92
C VAL A 82 -15.93 1.26 6.01
N SER A 83 -15.68 -0.01 5.67
CA SER A 83 -15.12 -1.03 6.59
C SER A 83 -13.74 -0.59 7.11
N ALA A 84 -12.89 -0.07 6.22
CA ALA A 84 -11.53 0.34 6.55
C ALA A 84 -11.43 1.72 7.23
N SER A 85 -12.50 2.50 7.29
CA SER A 85 -12.48 3.93 7.66
C SER A 85 -11.96 4.24 9.06
N ASN A 86 -11.99 3.26 9.98
CA ASN A 86 -11.53 3.43 11.37
C ASN A 86 -10.18 2.72 11.65
N LEU A 87 -9.54 2.16 10.62
CA LEU A 87 -8.25 1.50 10.77
C LEU A 87 -7.09 2.51 10.77
N GLY A 88 -5.96 2.11 11.35
CA GLY A 88 -4.70 2.82 11.14
C GLY A 88 -4.26 2.75 9.67
N THR A 89 -3.47 3.71 9.22
CA THR A 89 -3.06 3.87 7.81
C THR A 89 -2.54 2.58 7.18
N ALA A 90 -1.61 1.88 7.84
CA ALA A 90 -1.03 0.63 7.33
C ALA A 90 -2.05 -0.53 7.30
N ASP A 91 -2.91 -0.63 8.31
CA ASP A 91 -3.94 -1.67 8.37
C ASP A 91 -4.99 -1.46 7.27
N MET A 92 -5.45 -0.20 7.11
CA MET A 92 -6.37 0.22 6.07
C MET A 92 -5.80 -0.10 4.69
N ALA A 93 -4.57 0.33 4.41
CA ALA A 93 -3.95 0.12 3.10
C ALA A 93 -3.75 -1.37 2.79
N THR A 94 -3.38 -2.18 3.79
CA THR A 94 -3.23 -3.63 3.61
C THR A 94 -4.57 -4.31 3.29
N PHE A 95 -5.61 -3.99 4.06
CA PHE A 95 -6.97 -4.51 3.80
C PHE A 95 -7.49 -4.12 2.42
N MET A 96 -7.28 -2.85 2.02
CA MET A 96 -7.69 -2.36 0.71
C MET A 96 -6.92 -3.04 -0.42
N VAL A 97 -5.59 -3.17 -0.33
CA VAL A 97 -4.78 -3.91 -1.33
C VAL A 97 -5.30 -5.34 -1.49
N ASN A 98 -5.52 -6.05 -0.39
CA ASN A 98 -6.01 -7.44 -0.43
C ASN A 98 -7.41 -7.55 -1.05
N SER A 99 -8.33 -6.67 -0.66
CA SER A 99 -9.70 -6.65 -1.15
C SER A 99 -9.77 -6.30 -2.64
N LEU A 100 -9.07 -5.25 -3.06
CA LEU A 100 -9.00 -4.81 -4.46
C LEU A 100 -8.29 -5.85 -5.34
N TYR A 101 -7.24 -6.49 -4.82
CA TYR A 101 -6.54 -7.57 -5.52
C TYR A 101 -7.50 -8.74 -5.80
N MET A 102 -8.30 -9.16 -4.81
CA MET A 102 -9.29 -10.22 -4.99
C MET A 102 -10.37 -9.86 -6.02
N MET A 103 -10.86 -8.62 -6.02
CA MET A 103 -11.77 -8.13 -7.05
C MET A 103 -11.11 -8.19 -8.44
N LYS A 104 -9.88 -7.70 -8.56
CA LYS A 104 -9.12 -7.65 -9.81
C LYS A 104 -8.89 -9.05 -10.38
N THR A 105 -8.43 -10.00 -9.56
CA THR A 105 -8.20 -11.38 -10.02
C THR A 105 -9.48 -12.09 -10.41
N THR A 106 -10.61 -11.76 -9.78
CA THR A 106 -11.93 -12.28 -10.16
C THR A 106 -12.36 -11.77 -11.53
N LEU A 107 -12.19 -10.46 -11.78
CA LEU A 107 -12.59 -9.82 -13.04
C LEU A 107 -11.67 -10.18 -14.21
N ALA A 108 -10.39 -10.46 -13.95
CA ALA A 108 -9.41 -10.78 -14.99
C ALA A 108 -9.71 -12.07 -15.77
N LEU A 109 -10.69 -12.86 -15.33
CA LEU A 109 -11.15 -14.08 -15.99
C LEU A 109 -12.19 -13.82 -17.09
N PHE A 110 -12.69 -12.58 -17.22
CA PHE A 110 -13.83 -12.27 -18.08
C PHE A 110 -13.51 -11.14 -19.08
N GLU A 111 -14.11 -11.23 -20.26
CA GLU A 111 -14.04 -10.16 -21.28
C GLU A 111 -14.80 -8.90 -20.83
N PHE A 112 -14.52 -7.78 -21.51
CA PHE A 112 -15.17 -6.48 -21.26
C PHE A 112 -14.91 -5.87 -19.86
N THR A 113 -13.91 -6.38 -19.12
CA THR A 113 -13.56 -5.92 -17.77
C THR A 113 -12.42 -4.91 -17.73
N ASP A 114 -11.76 -4.63 -18.86
CA ASP A 114 -10.51 -3.85 -18.95
C ASP A 114 -10.56 -2.52 -18.17
N ARG A 115 -11.61 -1.72 -18.39
CA ARG A 115 -11.78 -0.43 -17.70
C ARG A 115 -11.87 -0.58 -16.18
N ARG A 116 -12.50 -1.65 -15.68
CA ARG A 116 -12.61 -1.91 -14.24
C ARG A 116 -11.30 -2.48 -13.69
N LEU A 117 -10.59 -3.32 -14.45
CA LEU A 117 -9.26 -3.81 -14.08
C LEU A 117 -8.25 -2.68 -13.95
N GLU A 118 -8.25 -1.74 -14.90
CA GLU A 118 -7.40 -0.55 -14.86
C GLU A 118 -7.72 0.33 -13.64
N MET A 119 -9.00 0.62 -13.39
CA MET A 119 -9.43 1.36 -12.20
C MET A 119 -9.00 0.69 -10.89
N LEU A 120 -9.16 -0.64 -10.77
CA LEU A 120 -8.74 -1.39 -9.58
C LEU A 120 -7.22 -1.36 -9.43
N GLN A 121 -6.47 -1.45 -10.53
CA GLN A 121 -5.01 -1.38 -10.51
C GLN A 121 -4.53 -0.02 -9.98
N PHE A 122 -5.11 1.09 -10.45
CA PHE A 122 -4.77 2.42 -9.93
C PHE A 122 -5.04 2.56 -8.43
N GLN A 123 -6.14 2.00 -7.92
CA GLN A 123 -6.42 2.03 -6.49
C GLN A 123 -5.46 1.15 -5.68
N ILE A 124 -5.09 -0.03 -6.21
CA ILE A 124 -4.07 -0.89 -5.59
C ILE A 124 -2.74 -0.14 -5.50
N GLU A 125 -2.32 0.54 -6.56
CA GLU A 125 -1.07 1.32 -6.60
C GLU A 125 -1.07 2.44 -5.56
N ALA A 126 -2.17 3.18 -5.42
CA ALA A 126 -2.27 4.24 -4.40
C ALA A 126 -2.11 3.71 -2.96
N HIS A 127 -2.71 2.56 -2.65
CA HIS A 127 -2.54 1.94 -1.33
C HIS A 127 -1.17 1.28 -1.17
N LEU A 128 -0.57 0.77 -2.26
CA LEU A 128 0.79 0.26 -2.28
C LEU A 128 1.80 1.37 -1.97
N ASP A 129 1.66 2.55 -2.56
CA ASP A 129 2.47 3.73 -2.25
C ASP A 129 2.36 4.10 -0.77
N THR A 130 1.15 4.00 -0.19
CA THR A 130 0.94 4.23 1.24
C THR A 130 1.76 3.22 2.07
N LEU A 131 1.70 1.92 1.74
CA LEU A 131 2.46 0.89 2.46
C LEU A 131 3.98 1.03 2.30
N ILE A 132 4.46 1.49 1.14
CA ILE A 132 5.87 1.79 0.92
C ILE A 132 6.34 2.87 1.89
N ASN A 133 5.59 3.98 2.00
CA ASN A 133 5.93 5.09 2.88
C ASN A 133 5.84 4.69 4.36
N GLU A 134 4.82 3.93 4.75
CA GLU A 134 4.68 3.40 6.12
C GLU A 134 5.83 2.45 6.47
N GLN A 135 6.22 1.54 5.56
CA GLN A 135 7.36 0.63 5.78
C GLN A 135 8.68 1.41 5.93
N ALA A 136 8.94 2.40 5.08
CA ALA A 136 10.14 3.23 5.19
C ALA A 136 10.16 4.04 6.50
N SER A 137 9.03 4.65 6.87
CA SER A 137 8.85 5.38 8.12
C SER A 137 9.05 4.48 9.34
N TYR A 138 8.52 3.25 9.29
CA TYR A 138 8.71 2.23 10.32
C TYR A 138 10.19 1.93 10.53
N VAL A 139 10.94 1.65 9.45
CA VAL A 139 12.38 1.39 9.51
C VAL A 139 13.13 2.60 10.08
N LEU A 140 12.95 3.79 9.50
CA LEU A 140 13.64 5.01 9.91
C LEU A 140 13.38 5.35 11.38
N THR A 141 12.16 5.11 11.88
CA THR A 141 11.82 5.32 13.28
C THR A 141 12.52 4.31 14.19
N ARG A 142 12.53 3.02 13.81
CA ARG A 142 13.14 1.94 14.60
C ARG A 142 14.66 2.05 14.69
N VAL A 143 15.32 2.54 13.64
CA VAL A 143 16.78 2.76 13.63
C VAL A 143 17.17 4.14 14.18
N GLY A 144 16.21 4.97 14.60
CA GLY A 144 16.45 6.29 15.18
C GLY A 144 16.80 7.39 14.18
N LEU A 145 16.62 7.16 12.88
CA LEU A 145 16.91 8.14 11.82
C LEU A 145 15.74 9.08 11.51
N SER A 146 14.51 8.74 11.89
CA SER A 146 13.32 9.54 11.56
C SER A 146 13.42 10.99 12.05
N TYR A 147 13.81 11.20 13.31
CA TYR A 147 13.97 12.56 13.85
C TYR A 147 15.12 13.32 13.15
N ILE A 148 16.29 12.69 13.03
CA ILE A 148 17.49 13.28 12.41
C ILE A 148 17.18 13.72 10.98
N TYR A 149 16.60 12.82 10.17
CA TYR A 149 16.22 13.09 8.79
C TYR A 149 15.23 14.26 8.70
N ASN A 150 14.17 14.25 9.50
CA ASN A 150 13.16 15.32 9.50
C ASN A 150 13.74 16.67 9.92
N THR A 151 14.63 16.71 10.91
CA THR A 151 15.31 17.95 11.31
C THR A 151 16.19 18.49 10.19
N ILE A 152 16.92 17.62 9.48
CA ILE A 152 17.74 18.02 8.33
C ILE A 152 16.88 18.58 7.20
N GLN A 153 15.74 17.96 6.89
CA GLN A 153 14.82 18.43 5.84
C GLN A 153 14.23 19.81 6.12
N GLN A 154 13.94 20.10 7.39
CA GLN A 154 13.31 21.36 7.80
C GLN A 154 14.33 22.46 8.12
N HIS A 155 15.62 22.09 8.15
CA HIS A 155 16.70 23.00 8.50
C HIS A 155 16.87 24.10 7.46
N LYS A 156 17.04 25.34 7.93
CA LYS A 156 17.43 26.49 7.11
C LYS A 156 18.82 26.96 7.50
N PRO A 157 19.69 27.32 6.54
CA PRO A 157 21.06 27.76 6.82
C PRO A 157 21.17 28.90 7.84
N GLU A 158 20.14 29.75 7.92
CA GLU A 158 20.05 30.88 8.86
C GLU A 158 20.02 30.45 10.34
N GLN A 159 19.65 29.20 10.62
CA GLN A 159 19.51 28.67 11.98
C GLN A 159 20.83 28.16 12.57
N GLY A 160 21.93 28.26 11.81
CA GLY A 160 23.27 27.85 12.23
C GLY A 160 23.61 26.40 11.89
N SER A 161 24.81 25.96 12.28
CA SER A 161 25.32 24.62 11.96
C SER A 161 24.52 23.50 12.63
N LEU A 162 24.22 22.42 11.89
CA LEU A 162 23.52 21.23 12.39
C LEU A 162 24.23 20.53 13.56
N ALA A 163 25.56 20.60 13.66
CA ALA A 163 26.28 20.01 14.79
C ALA A 163 25.92 20.61 16.16
N ASN A 164 25.34 21.82 16.17
CA ASN A 164 24.89 22.51 17.39
C ASN A 164 23.42 22.22 17.74
N PHE A 165 22.69 21.49 16.89
CA PHE A 165 21.28 21.19 17.13
C PHE A 165 21.12 20.03 18.12
N PRO A 166 20.14 20.11 19.04
CA PRO A 166 19.82 19.00 19.94
C PRO A 166 19.54 17.70 19.17
N ASN A 167 20.12 16.59 19.62
CA ASN A 167 20.00 15.26 19.02
C ASN A 167 20.54 15.11 17.58
N LEU A 168 21.33 16.09 17.11
CA LEU A 168 22.11 16.00 15.86
C LEU A 168 23.62 16.12 16.11
N ASP A 169 24.04 16.11 17.38
CA ASP A 169 25.46 16.07 17.73
C ASP A 169 26.09 14.73 17.34
N SER A 170 27.43 14.67 17.38
CA SER A 170 28.18 13.47 17.00
C SER A 170 27.83 12.25 17.85
N VAL A 171 27.37 12.43 19.09
CA VAL A 171 27.02 11.34 19.99
C VAL A 171 25.69 10.71 19.59
N ALA A 172 24.66 11.53 19.35
CA ALA A 172 23.35 11.09 18.89
C ALA A 172 23.43 10.40 17.52
N LEU A 173 24.19 10.98 16.58
CA LEU A 173 24.39 10.38 15.25
C LEU A 173 25.09 9.01 15.36
N LYS A 174 26.15 8.88 16.17
CA LYS A 174 26.83 7.59 16.40
C LYS A 174 25.89 6.55 17.01
N ALA A 175 25.03 6.95 17.95
CA ALA A 175 24.06 6.05 18.56
C ALA A 175 23.01 5.55 17.53
N ALA A 176 22.52 6.44 16.66
CA ALA A 176 21.64 6.05 15.56
C ALA A 176 22.32 5.10 14.58
N MET A 177 23.60 5.35 14.25
CA MET A 177 24.37 4.46 13.37
C MET A 177 24.52 3.05 13.93
N VAL A 178 24.70 2.88 15.24
CA VAL A 178 24.73 1.54 15.84
C VAL A 178 23.43 0.77 15.61
N GLN A 179 22.28 1.43 15.65
CA GLN A 179 21.00 0.78 15.34
C GLN A 179 20.82 0.54 13.84
N PHE A 180 21.24 1.50 13.02
CA PHE A 180 21.21 1.36 11.57
C PHE A 180 22.09 0.18 11.10
N ASP A 181 23.26 -0.01 11.71
CA ASP A 181 24.16 -1.13 11.42
C ASP A 181 23.54 -2.50 11.70
N ARG A 182 22.75 -2.60 12.78
CA ARG A 182 22.00 -3.81 13.11
C ARG A 182 20.89 -4.08 12.11
N TYR A 183 20.29 -3.03 11.55
CA TYR A 183 19.34 -3.16 10.46
C TYR A 183 20.04 -3.62 9.17
N LEU A 184 21.18 -3.02 8.81
CA LEU A 184 21.95 -3.41 7.62
C LEU A 184 22.42 -4.88 7.67
N SER A 185 22.68 -5.44 8.86
CA SER A 185 23.08 -6.84 8.99
C SER A 185 21.92 -7.84 8.89
N ALA A 186 20.68 -7.41 9.09
CA ALA A 186 19.49 -8.25 9.03
C ALA A 186 18.23 -7.42 8.68
N PRO A 187 18.10 -6.95 7.43
CA PRO A 187 17.02 -6.02 7.04
C PRO A 187 15.62 -6.62 7.18
N ASP A 188 15.49 -7.94 6.97
CA ASP A 188 14.22 -8.68 7.07
C ASP A 188 13.61 -8.66 8.48
N ASN A 189 14.41 -8.36 9.51
CA ASN A 189 13.92 -8.28 10.90
C ASN A 189 13.11 -7.00 11.16
N LEU A 190 13.11 -6.04 10.25
CA LEU A 190 12.50 -4.72 10.43
C LEU A 190 11.35 -4.48 9.45
N LEU A 191 10.48 -5.47 9.30
CA LEU A 191 9.27 -5.39 8.50
C LEU A 191 8.04 -5.08 9.36
N MET A 192 7.14 -4.25 8.82
CA MET A 192 5.82 -4.06 9.41
C MET A 192 5.04 -5.38 9.46
N PRO A 193 4.37 -5.71 10.58
CA PRO A 193 3.57 -6.93 10.70
C PRO A 193 2.52 -7.10 9.59
N GLN A 194 1.96 -5.99 9.11
CA GLN A 194 0.94 -5.93 8.07
C GLN A 194 1.40 -6.56 6.75
N LEU A 195 2.70 -6.51 6.44
CA LEU A 195 3.24 -7.12 5.23
C LEU A 195 3.15 -8.65 5.24
N ASN A 196 2.88 -9.27 6.39
CA ASN A 196 2.62 -10.71 6.49
C ASN A 196 1.21 -11.10 6.07
N PHE A 197 0.30 -10.14 5.97
CA PHE A 197 -1.08 -10.35 5.58
C PHE A 197 -1.35 -10.10 4.09
N LEU A 198 -0.37 -9.59 3.34
CA LEU A 198 -0.52 -9.36 1.91
C LEU A 198 -0.72 -10.67 1.15
N LEU A 199 -1.80 -10.74 0.37
CA LEU A 199 -2.13 -11.92 -0.43
C LEU A 199 -1.20 -12.12 -1.63
N SER A 200 -0.57 -11.05 -2.12
CA SER A 200 0.35 -11.08 -3.25
C SER A 200 1.81 -10.96 -2.80
N ALA A 201 2.59 -12.03 -3.01
CA ALA A 201 4.01 -12.04 -2.74
C ALA A 201 4.78 -11.00 -3.56
N THR A 202 4.39 -10.79 -4.82
CA THR A 202 4.99 -9.76 -5.70
C THR A 202 4.76 -8.36 -5.16
N VAL A 203 3.56 -8.07 -4.64
CA VAL A 203 3.29 -6.77 -4.00
C VAL A 203 4.13 -6.58 -2.74
N LYS A 204 4.27 -7.62 -1.92
CA LYS A 204 5.14 -7.59 -0.73
C LYS A 204 6.59 -7.29 -1.10
N GLU A 205 7.13 -7.99 -2.09
CA GLU A 205 8.51 -7.79 -2.57
C GLU A 205 8.71 -6.37 -3.12
N GLN A 206 7.74 -5.85 -3.88
CA GLN A 206 7.75 -4.48 -4.38
C GLN A 206 7.78 -3.46 -3.23
N ILE A 207 6.96 -3.64 -2.19
CA ILE A 207 6.93 -2.74 -1.03
C ILE A 207 8.29 -2.75 -0.32
N ILE A 208 8.87 -3.93 -0.09
CA ILE A 208 10.17 -4.06 0.57
C ILE A 208 11.25 -3.35 -0.26
N LYS A 209 11.32 -3.62 -1.56
CA LYS A 209 12.32 -3.00 -2.44
C LYS A 209 12.21 -1.47 -2.45
N GLN A 210 11.01 -0.93 -2.70
CA GLN A 210 10.84 0.52 -2.84
C GLN A 210 10.97 1.26 -1.50
N SER A 211 10.51 0.67 -0.40
CA SER A 211 10.73 1.26 0.93
C SER A 211 12.20 1.28 1.32
N THR A 212 12.96 0.24 0.98
CA THR A 212 14.42 0.22 1.12
C THR A 212 15.09 1.32 0.31
N GLU A 213 14.64 1.59 -0.92
CA GLU A 213 15.15 2.72 -1.73
C GLU A 213 14.90 4.07 -1.04
N LEU A 214 13.74 4.25 -0.38
CA LEU A 214 13.46 5.46 0.41
C LEU A 214 14.36 5.57 1.65
N VAL A 215 14.64 4.46 2.33
CA VAL A 215 15.58 4.42 3.48
C VAL A 215 16.98 4.78 3.02
N CYS A 216 17.45 4.24 1.89
CA CYS A 216 18.74 4.59 1.29
C CYS A 216 18.82 6.08 0.93
N ARG A 217 17.74 6.66 0.37
CA ARG A 217 17.68 8.10 0.07
C ARG A 217 17.77 8.94 1.33
N ALA A 218 16.99 8.62 2.36
CA ALA A 218 17.03 9.31 3.64
C ALA A 218 18.43 9.26 4.28
N TYR A 219 19.07 8.08 4.26
CA TYR A 219 20.47 7.94 4.69
C TYR A 219 21.41 8.81 3.87
N GLY A 220 21.25 8.85 2.54
CA GLY A 220 22.06 9.68 1.65
C GLY A 220 21.97 11.17 1.98
N GLU A 221 20.79 11.66 2.34
CA GLU A 221 20.58 13.06 2.75
C GLU A 221 21.20 13.36 4.12
N VAL A 222 21.08 12.43 5.08
CA VAL A 222 21.80 12.52 6.37
C VAL A 222 23.32 12.55 6.14
N TYR A 223 23.82 11.68 5.27
CA TYR A 223 25.23 11.59 4.91
C TYR A 223 25.74 12.90 4.30
N ALA A 224 25.02 13.43 3.31
CA ALA A 224 25.38 14.69 2.68
C ALA A 224 25.40 15.86 3.68
N ALA A 225 24.44 15.90 4.61
CA ALA A 225 24.39 16.93 5.64
C ALA A 225 25.59 16.83 6.60
N VAL A 226 25.92 15.64 7.09
CA VAL A 226 27.04 15.44 8.03
C VAL A 226 28.40 15.68 7.38
N MET A 227 28.56 15.30 6.11
CA MET A 227 29.81 15.54 5.35
C MET A 227 29.97 16.98 4.89
N ASN A 228 28.92 17.81 4.94
CA ASN A 228 29.00 19.21 4.52
C ASN A 228 29.77 20.04 5.57
N PRO A 229 30.90 20.69 5.20
CA PRO A 229 31.70 21.49 6.12
C PRO A 229 30.93 22.64 6.80
N VAL A 230 29.86 23.14 6.19
CA VAL A 230 28.99 24.19 6.76
C VAL A 230 28.33 23.74 8.08
N ASN A 231 28.18 22.43 8.27
CA ASN A 231 27.58 21.85 9.47
C ASN A 231 28.61 21.52 10.57
N GLU A 232 29.86 21.97 10.42
CA GLU A 232 30.89 22.03 11.48
C GLU A 232 31.11 20.74 12.29
N TYR A 233 30.81 19.57 11.72
CA TYR A 233 31.18 18.29 12.31
C TYR A 233 32.71 18.13 12.27
N LYS A 234 33.32 17.95 13.45
CA LYS A 234 34.80 17.90 13.58
C LYS A 234 35.47 16.70 12.90
N ASP A 235 34.75 15.59 12.81
CA ASP A 235 35.23 14.33 12.24
C ASP A 235 34.05 13.52 11.68
N PRO A 236 33.48 13.94 10.55
CA PRO A 236 32.25 13.36 10.02
C PRO A 236 32.44 11.90 9.55
N GLU A 237 33.64 11.52 9.13
CA GLU A 237 33.98 10.15 8.72
C GLU A 237 33.95 9.16 9.88
N SER A 238 34.27 9.58 11.12
CA SER A 238 34.09 8.72 12.29
C SER A 238 32.63 8.61 12.76
N ILE A 239 31.75 9.48 12.27
CA ILE A 239 30.30 9.41 12.54
C ILE A 239 29.64 8.47 11.52
N LEU A 240 29.83 8.74 10.23
CA LEU A 240 29.22 8.00 9.13
C LEU A 240 30.30 7.36 8.27
N TYR A 241 30.61 6.11 8.57
CA TYR A 241 31.70 5.37 7.95
C TYR A 241 31.31 4.66 6.64
N ARG A 242 30.01 4.42 6.41
CA ARG A 242 29.53 3.85 5.14
C ARG A 242 29.08 4.94 4.18
N SER A 243 29.46 4.84 2.92
CA SER A 243 28.89 5.70 1.88
C SER A 243 27.45 5.28 1.54
N PRO A 244 26.64 6.17 0.96
CA PRO A 244 25.30 5.81 0.49
C PRO A 244 25.30 4.62 -0.50
N GLN A 245 26.33 4.49 -1.34
CA GLN A 245 26.47 3.36 -2.27
C GLN A 245 26.75 2.05 -1.53
N GLN A 246 27.54 2.07 -0.46
CA GLN A 246 27.80 0.89 0.37
C GLN A 246 26.52 0.46 1.10
N VAL A 247 25.76 1.42 1.65
CA VAL A 247 24.44 1.15 2.27
C VAL A 247 23.47 0.53 1.28
N GLN A 248 23.38 1.11 0.07
CA GLN A 248 22.54 0.56 -0.99
C GLN A 248 22.93 -0.90 -1.32
N THR A 249 24.23 -1.17 -1.49
CA THR A 249 24.74 -2.51 -1.79
C THR A 249 24.45 -3.54 -0.70
N LEU A 250 24.34 -3.11 0.57
CA LEU A 250 24.01 -4.00 1.69
C LEU A 250 22.52 -4.34 1.78
N LEU A 251 21.66 -3.53 1.15
CA LEU A 251 20.20 -3.64 1.24
C LEU A 251 19.55 -4.14 -0.06
N THR A 252 20.31 -4.28 -1.15
CA THR A 252 19.85 -4.79 -2.46
C THR A 252 20.51 -6.12 -2.79
#